data_AF-A0A2Z4IJS0-F1
#
_entry.id   AF-A0A2Z4IJS0-F1
#
_cell.length_a   1.000
_cell.length_b   1.000
_cell.length_c   1.000
_cell.angle_alpha   90.00
_cell.angle_beta   90.00
_cell.angle_gamma   90.00
#
_symmetry.space_group_name_H-M   'P 1'
#
loop_
_entity.id
_entity.type
_entity.pdbx_description
1 polymer ?
#
loop_
_entity_poly.entity_id
_entity_poly.type
_entity_poly.pdbx_seq_one_letter_code
_entity_poly.pdbx_strand_id
1 'polypeptide(L)'
;MKKLSKKDIKQEVFDLYDAYAHNKLERRVFLEKLSAYAVGGITLASLTSFLMPNYQDNIQISQDDPALKTETITYSSPKGGGKIAAQLSRPANAKGKLPGIVIVHENRGLNPYIADVGRRAADAGFITIAPDALTPLGGYPGNDDEGRALQRQRDRDEMLADFMAAFDYLRASDECTGNIGVVGFCFGGWISNMMAVKVPKLKAAVPFYGSQPPLELVSQINAPLMLHYAELDERVNTGWEAYEKALKKNNKPYTAYFYPNANHGFHNDTTPRYDEESAKLAWERTIEFFKENLT
;
A
#
# COMPACT_ATOMS: atom_id res chain seq x y z
N MET A 1 -9.69 -28.42 -15.24
CA MET A 1 -9.22 -28.47 -13.84
C MET A 1 -10.11 -27.55 -13.01
N LYS A 2 -10.49 -27.93 -11.77
CA LYS A 2 -11.30 -27.08 -10.90
C LYS A 2 -10.50 -25.81 -10.54
N LYS A 3 -11.06 -24.61 -10.74
CA LYS A 3 -10.44 -23.35 -10.31
C LYS A 3 -10.49 -23.29 -8.79
N LEU A 4 -9.34 -23.12 -8.14
CA LEU A 4 -9.26 -23.00 -6.69
C LEU A 4 -9.92 -21.69 -6.24
N SER A 5 -10.63 -21.74 -5.11
CA SER A 5 -11.17 -20.57 -4.42
C SER A 5 -10.57 -20.46 -3.02
N LYS A 6 -10.69 -19.29 -2.38
CA LYS A 6 -10.24 -19.07 -0.99
C LYS A 6 -10.81 -20.12 -0.02
N LYS A 7 -12.03 -20.61 -0.27
CA LYS A 7 -12.70 -21.64 0.55
C LYS A 7 -12.10 -23.05 0.41
N ASP A 8 -11.40 -23.31 -0.70
CA ASP A 8 -10.72 -24.59 -0.92
C ASP A 8 -9.34 -24.65 -0.23
N ILE A 9 -8.87 -23.53 0.34
CA ILE A 9 -7.50 -23.35 0.83
C ILE A 9 -7.51 -23.12 2.35
N LYS A 10 -6.65 -23.85 3.06
CA LYS A 10 -6.49 -23.72 4.51
C LYS A 10 -5.76 -22.42 4.88
N GLN A 11 -6.04 -21.87 6.06
CA GLN A 11 -5.43 -20.61 6.53
C GLN A 11 -3.90 -20.66 6.52
N GLU A 12 -3.31 -21.79 6.89
CA GLU A 12 -1.86 -22.00 6.96
C GLU A 12 -1.16 -21.83 5.61
N VAL A 13 -1.89 -21.98 4.49
CA VAL A 13 -1.34 -21.71 3.15
C VAL A 13 -1.15 -20.21 2.93
N PHE A 14 -2.06 -19.38 3.45
CA PHE A 14 -1.90 -17.92 3.41
C PHE A 14 -0.78 -17.47 4.35
N ASP A 15 -0.63 -18.11 5.51
CA ASP A 15 0.47 -17.83 6.44
C ASP A 15 1.85 -18.18 5.82
N LEU A 16 1.94 -19.32 5.12
CA LEU A 16 3.13 -19.71 4.36
C LEU A 16 3.45 -18.70 3.26
N TYR A 17 2.43 -18.24 2.54
CA TYR A 17 2.60 -17.22 1.52
C TYR A 17 3.04 -15.88 2.13
N ASP A 18 2.45 -15.45 3.25
CA ASP A 18 2.83 -14.22 3.94
C ASP A 18 4.31 -14.27 4.36
N ALA A 19 4.73 -15.39 4.96
CA ALA A 19 6.12 -15.61 5.32
C ALA A 19 7.06 -15.58 4.10
N TYR A 20 6.65 -16.15 2.96
CA TYR A 20 7.41 -16.07 1.71
C TYR A 20 7.48 -14.64 1.15
N ALA A 21 6.33 -13.96 1.06
CA ALA A 21 6.22 -12.59 0.54
C ALA A 21 6.97 -11.57 1.41
N HIS A 22 7.15 -11.86 2.70
CA HIS A 22 7.93 -11.05 3.64
C HIS A 22 9.35 -11.58 3.88
N ASN A 23 9.87 -12.45 3.01
CA ASN A 23 11.25 -12.95 3.01
C ASN A 23 11.65 -13.68 4.30
N LYS A 24 10.68 -14.27 5.01
CA LYS A 24 10.89 -15.17 6.15
C LYS A 24 11.07 -16.61 5.71
N LEU A 25 10.74 -16.93 4.46
CA LEU A 25 10.96 -18.24 3.84
C LEU A 25 11.63 -18.07 2.47
N GLU A 26 12.65 -18.87 2.22
CA GLU A 26 13.25 -19.03 0.90
C GLU A 26 12.28 -19.72 -0.05
N ARG A 27 12.32 -19.38 -1.35
CA ARG A 27 11.38 -19.93 -2.35
C ARG A 27 11.35 -21.46 -2.35
N ARG A 28 12.52 -22.11 -2.25
CA ARG A 28 12.62 -23.57 -2.20
C ARG A 28 11.88 -24.16 -0.99
N VAL A 29 12.11 -23.57 0.19
CA VAL A 29 11.49 -24.01 1.44
C VAL A 29 9.98 -23.73 1.43
N PHE A 30 9.57 -22.60 0.87
CA PHE A 30 8.16 -22.28 0.67
C PHE A 30 7.46 -23.32 -0.20
N LEU A 31 8.02 -23.67 -1.37
CA LEU A 31 7.44 -24.68 -2.26
C LEU A 31 7.41 -26.08 -1.62
N GLU A 32 8.46 -26.44 -0.87
CA GLU A 32 8.50 -27.70 -0.11
C GLU A 32 7.37 -27.76 0.91
N LYS A 33 7.20 -26.73 1.74
CA LYS A 33 6.10 -26.66 2.72
C LYS A 33 4.72 -26.61 2.06
N LEU A 34 4.59 -25.87 0.95
CA LEU A 34 3.35 -25.78 0.20
C LEU A 34 2.93 -27.13 -0.39
N SER A 35 3.90 -28.00 -0.73
CA SER A 35 3.62 -29.34 -1.29
C SER A 35 2.81 -30.23 -0.34
N ALA A 36 2.92 -30.02 0.98
CA ALA A 36 2.12 -30.74 1.97
C ALA A 36 0.60 -30.47 1.85
N TYR A 37 0.23 -29.39 1.16
CA TYR A 37 -1.16 -29.00 0.91
C TYR A 37 -1.67 -29.44 -0.49
N ALA A 38 -0.82 -30.08 -1.30
CA ALA A 38 -1.19 -30.62 -2.60
C ALA A 38 -1.89 -31.99 -2.47
N VAL A 39 -3.06 -31.98 -1.84
CA VAL A 39 -3.89 -33.17 -1.54
C VAL A 39 -5.25 -33.09 -2.24
N GLY A 40 -5.94 -34.22 -2.39
CA GLY A 40 -7.35 -34.22 -2.85
C GLY A 40 -7.57 -33.67 -4.26
N GLY A 41 -6.61 -33.87 -5.18
CA GLY A 41 -6.69 -33.37 -6.56
C GLY A 41 -6.15 -31.95 -6.77
N ILE A 42 -5.65 -31.30 -5.70
CA ILE A 42 -4.92 -30.04 -5.77
C ILE A 42 -3.44 -30.33 -6.05
N THR A 43 -2.87 -29.66 -7.05
CA THR A 43 -1.44 -29.78 -7.38
C THR A 43 -0.64 -28.62 -6.79
N LEU A 44 0.66 -28.82 -6.57
CA LEU A 44 1.56 -27.72 -6.19
C LEU A 44 1.52 -26.58 -7.20
N ALA A 45 1.51 -26.89 -8.50
CA ALA A 45 1.41 -25.89 -9.56
C ALA A 45 0.12 -25.06 -9.46
N SER A 46 -1.03 -25.71 -9.19
CA SER A 46 -2.29 -24.99 -8.97
C SER A 46 -2.28 -24.12 -7.72
N LEU A 47 -1.65 -24.56 -6.62
CA LEU A 47 -1.50 -23.76 -5.40
C LEU A 47 -0.60 -22.55 -5.64
N THR A 48 0.57 -22.75 -6.26
CA THR A 48 1.49 -21.66 -6.58
C THR A 48 0.82 -20.66 -7.51
N SER A 49 0.17 -21.11 -8.58
CA SER A 49 -0.56 -20.24 -9.51
C SER A 49 -1.70 -19.49 -8.84
N PHE A 50 -2.42 -20.13 -7.90
CA PHE A 50 -3.48 -19.46 -7.14
C PHE A 50 -2.88 -18.32 -6.31
N LEU A 51 -1.78 -18.55 -5.61
CA LEU A 51 -1.14 -17.57 -4.73
C LEU A 51 -0.47 -16.37 -5.43
N MET A 52 -0.19 -16.48 -6.73
CA MET A 52 0.41 -15.39 -7.51
C MET A 52 -0.60 -14.28 -7.85
N PRO A 53 -0.14 -13.03 -8.05
CA PRO A 53 -1.02 -11.93 -8.38
C PRO A 53 -1.66 -12.09 -9.77
N ASN A 54 -2.94 -11.78 -9.88
CA ASN A 54 -3.68 -11.65 -11.13
C ASN A 54 -3.91 -10.17 -11.46
N TYR A 55 -3.00 -9.59 -12.24
CA TYR A 55 -3.08 -8.19 -12.67
C TYR A 55 -3.99 -7.94 -13.88
N GLN A 56 -4.47 -8.99 -14.55
CA GLN A 56 -5.27 -8.82 -15.76
C GLN A 56 -6.75 -8.72 -15.44
N ASP A 57 -7.25 -9.56 -14.54
CA ASP A 57 -8.70 -9.69 -14.33
C ASP A 57 -9.25 -8.83 -13.18
N ASN A 58 -8.39 -8.35 -12.28
CA ASN A 58 -8.82 -7.78 -10.99
C ASN A 58 -8.62 -6.25 -10.87
N ILE A 59 -8.09 -5.60 -11.91
CA ILE A 59 -7.96 -4.14 -11.98
C ILE A 59 -9.35 -3.51 -12.09
N GLN A 60 -9.64 -2.53 -11.25
CA GLN A 60 -10.95 -1.90 -11.15
C GLN A 60 -11.09 -0.70 -12.08
N ILE A 61 -10.07 0.15 -12.18
CA ILE A 61 -10.05 1.30 -13.07
C ILE A 61 -8.96 1.11 -14.11
N SER A 62 -9.34 1.16 -15.39
CA SER A 62 -8.38 1.03 -16.50
C SER A 62 -7.38 2.18 -16.52
N GLN A 63 -6.17 1.94 -17.03
CA GLN A 63 -5.19 3.00 -17.28
C GLN A 63 -5.70 4.03 -18.30
N ASP A 64 -6.54 3.58 -19.24
CA ASP A 64 -7.10 4.40 -20.33
C ASP A 64 -8.52 4.90 -20.03
N ASP A 65 -8.93 4.94 -18.76
CA ASP A 65 -10.25 5.42 -18.37
C ASP A 65 -10.43 6.91 -18.77
N PRO A 66 -11.39 7.25 -19.65
CA PRO A 66 -11.57 8.62 -20.15
C PRO A 66 -12.06 9.60 -19.08
N ALA A 67 -12.56 9.12 -17.94
CA ALA A 67 -12.92 9.97 -16.81
C ALA A 67 -11.68 10.52 -16.08
N LEU A 68 -10.50 9.93 -16.29
CA LEU A 68 -9.25 10.28 -15.63
C LEU A 68 -8.22 10.80 -16.63
N LYS A 69 -7.35 11.68 -16.14
CA LYS A 69 -6.06 11.97 -16.76
C LYS A 69 -4.99 11.27 -15.93
N THR A 70 -4.41 10.21 -16.50
CA THR A 70 -3.33 9.44 -15.89
C THR A 70 -2.08 9.55 -16.77
N GLU A 71 -0.97 9.98 -16.17
CA GLU A 71 0.30 10.18 -16.87
C GLU A 71 1.49 9.75 -16.01
N THR A 72 2.58 9.35 -16.66
CA THR A 72 3.86 9.11 -15.98
C THR A 72 4.65 10.41 -15.95
N ILE A 73 4.99 10.85 -14.75
CA ILE A 73 5.84 12.02 -14.52
C ILE A 73 7.17 11.60 -13.90
N THR A 74 8.11 12.54 -13.80
CA THR A 74 9.30 12.39 -12.96
C THR A 74 9.48 13.61 -12.07
N TYR A 75 9.91 13.39 -10.83
CA TYR A 75 10.23 14.47 -9.88
C TYR A 75 11.60 14.23 -9.22
N SER A 76 12.17 15.29 -8.65
CA SER A 76 13.48 15.23 -7.99
C SER A 76 13.34 14.79 -6.53
N SER A 77 14.16 13.83 -6.12
CA SER A 77 14.32 13.35 -4.74
C SER A 77 15.81 13.29 -4.40
N PRO A 78 16.47 14.43 -4.13
CA PRO A 78 17.92 14.48 -3.95
C PRO A 78 18.41 13.78 -2.67
N LYS A 79 17.51 13.50 -1.71
CA LYS A 79 17.80 12.77 -0.48
C LYS A 79 17.43 11.27 -0.56
N GLY A 80 16.91 10.83 -1.70
CA GLY A 80 16.58 9.43 -1.97
C GLY A 80 17.17 9.01 -3.31
N GLY A 81 16.36 8.43 -4.19
CA GLY A 81 16.80 7.89 -5.49
C GLY A 81 17.14 8.92 -6.58
N GLY A 82 17.29 10.20 -6.25
CA GLY A 82 17.69 11.28 -7.16
C GLY A 82 16.57 11.77 -8.06
N LYS A 83 16.11 10.93 -9.00
CA LYS A 83 14.99 11.22 -9.90
C LYS A 83 14.05 10.03 -9.90
N ILE A 84 12.81 10.26 -9.50
CA ILE A 84 11.80 9.21 -9.30
C ILE A 84 10.69 9.37 -10.32
N ALA A 85 10.33 8.28 -10.98
CA ALA A 85 9.14 8.20 -11.81
C ALA A 85 7.92 7.98 -10.91
N ALA A 86 6.78 8.55 -11.29
CA ALA A 86 5.52 8.34 -10.61
C ALA A 86 4.36 8.33 -11.60
N GLN A 87 3.32 7.58 -11.27
CA GLN A 87 2.02 7.79 -11.88
C GLN A 87 1.34 8.99 -11.21
N LEU A 88 0.90 9.95 -12.02
CA LEU A 88 0.04 11.06 -11.61
C LEU A 88 -1.35 10.83 -12.20
N SER A 89 -2.38 10.77 -11.36
CA SER A 89 -3.77 10.57 -11.78
C SER A 89 -4.69 11.63 -11.18
N ARG A 90 -5.69 12.09 -11.94
CA ARG A 90 -6.69 13.07 -11.52
C ARG A 90 -7.95 12.98 -12.39
N PRO A 91 -9.13 13.46 -11.94
CA PRO A 91 -10.30 13.61 -12.81
C PRO A 91 -10.00 14.46 -14.04
N ALA A 92 -10.36 13.98 -15.23
CA ALA A 92 -10.11 14.66 -16.50
C ALA A 92 -10.83 16.04 -16.58
N ASN A 93 -11.98 16.15 -15.93
CA ASN A 93 -12.85 17.34 -15.98
C ASN A 93 -12.81 18.18 -14.70
N ALA A 94 -11.72 18.11 -13.92
CA ALA A 94 -11.56 18.90 -12.70
C ALA A 94 -11.64 20.42 -13.00
N LYS A 95 -12.54 21.13 -12.29
CA LYS A 95 -12.79 22.58 -12.50
C LYS A 95 -11.95 23.50 -11.60
N GLY A 96 -10.93 22.96 -10.94
CA GLY A 96 -10.09 23.69 -10.00
C GLY A 96 -9.04 22.81 -9.34
N LYS A 97 -8.37 23.35 -8.32
CA LYS A 97 -7.37 22.64 -7.53
C LYS A 97 -8.03 21.49 -6.76
N LEU A 98 -7.35 20.35 -6.70
CA LEU A 98 -7.81 19.15 -6.02
C LEU A 98 -7.01 18.89 -4.74
N PRO A 99 -7.60 18.32 -3.68
CA PRO A 99 -6.83 17.74 -2.59
C PRO A 99 -5.92 16.62 -3.11
N GLY A 100 -4.73 16.50 -2.53
CA GLY A 100 -3.70 15.58 -2.99
C GLY A 100 -3.58 14.31 -2.15
N ILE A 101 -3.25 13.18 -2.78
CA ILE A 101 -2.92 11.93 -2.07
C ILE A 101 -1.61 11.35 -2.60
N VAL A 102 -0.65 11.10 -1.71
CA VAL A 102 0.51 10.26 -1.99
C VAL A 102 0.12 8.80 -1.77
N ILE A 103 0.23 7.98 -2.83
CA ILE A 103 -0.07 6.55 -2.81
C ILE A 103 1.24 5.78 -2.69
N VAL A 104 1.39 4.98 -1.64
CA VAL A 104 2.63 4.25 -1.36
C VAL A 104 2.45 2.76 -1.59
N HIS A 105 3.30 2.20 -2.44
CA HIS A 105 3.26 0.80 -2.82
C HIS A 105 3.65 -0.17 -1.70
N GLU A 106 3.44 -1.46 -1.95
CA GLU A 106 3.88 -2.55 -1.08
C GLU A 106 5.41 -2.79 -1.21
N ASN A 107 5.90 -3.96 -0.84
CA ASN A 107 7.33 -4.29 -0.85
C ASN A 107 7.88 -4.71 -2.23
N ARG A 108 7.24 -4.30 -3.33
CA ARG A 108 7.57 -4.72 -4.70
C ARG A 108 7.37 -3.65 -5.78
N GLY A 109 7.55 -2.38 -5.44
CA GLY A 109 7.48 -1.28 -6.39
C GLY A 109 6.07 -0.93 -6.87
N LEU A 110 5.99 -0.01 -7.84
CA LEU A 110 4.74 0.44 -8.44
C LEU A 110 4.18 -0.60 -9.42
N ASN A 111 3.56 -1.64 -8.88
CA ASN A 111 2.87 -2.67 -9.64
C ASN A 111 1.49 -2.18 -10.14
N PRO A 112 0.80 -2.95 -11.03
CA PRO A 112 -0.51 -2.55 -11.56
C PRO A 112 -1.60 -2.35 -10.50
N TYR A 113 -1.57 -3.11 -9.40
CA TYR A 113 -2.50 -2.92 -8.27
C TYR A 113 -2.37 -1.52 -7.65
N ILE A 114 -1.15 -1.07 -7.33
CA ILE A 114 -0.96 0.24 -6.71
C ILE A 114 -1.27 1.38 -7.68
N ALA A 115 -0.91 1.22 -8.95
CA ALA A 115 -1.32 2.15 -10.00
C ALA A 115 -2.85 2.25 -10.07
N ASP A 116 -3.56 1.13 -9.99
CA ASP A 116 -5.03 1.13 -9.95
C ASP A 116 -5.58 1.83 -8.71
N VAL A 117 -5.02 1.58 -7.52
CA VAL A 117 -5.43 2.32 -6.31
C VAL A 117 -5.25 3.84 -6.47
N GLY A 118 -4.19 4.29 -7.13
CA GLY A 118 -4.03 5.70 -7.48
C GLY A 118 -5.16 6.22 -8.35
N ARG A 119 -5.58 5.45 -9.37
CA ARG A 119 -6.75 5.79 -10.19
C ARG A 119 -8.07 5.76 -9.41
N ARG A 120 -8.28 4.79 -8.50
CA ARG A 120 -9.45 4.74 -7.62
C ARG A 120 -9.57 5.98 -6.74
N ALA A 121 -8.47 6.44 -6.19
CA ALA A 121 -8.45 7.69 -5.42
C ALA A 121 -8.63 8.91 -6.34
N ALA A 122 -8.10 8.91 -7.56
CA ALA A 122 -8.36 9.97 -8.52
C ALA A 122 -9.85 10.07 -8.89
N ASP A 123 -10.51 8.94 -9.15
CA ASP A 123 -11.95 8.85 -9.41
C ASP A 123 -12.80 9.36 -8.24
N ALA A 124 -12.32 9.18 -7.01
CA ALA A 124 -12.95 9.73 -5.81
C ALA A 124 -12.78 11.26 -5.63
N GLY A 125 -12.12 11.95 -6.58
CA GLY A 125 -12.02 13.41 -6.63
C GLY A 125 -10.68 13.99 -6.15
N PHE A 126 -9.61 13.20 -6.13
CA PHE A 126 -8.28 13.63 -5.66
C PHE A 126 -7.28 13.76 -6.83
N ILE A 127 -6.22 14.56 -6.64
CA ILE A 127 -4.99 14.43 -7.44
C ILE A 127 -4.05 13.47 -6.73
N THR A 128 -3.64 12.38 -7.37
CA THR A 128 -2.86 11.33 -6.73
C THR A 128 -1.49 11.20 -7.37
N ILE A 129 -0.44 11.05 -6.55
CA ILE A 129 0.90 10.67 -7.01
C ILE A 129 1.26 9.31 -6.43
N ALA A 130 1.61 8.35 -7.29
CA ALA A 130 2.09 7.03 -6.90
C ALA A 130 3.54 6.85 -7.39
N PRO A 131 4.55 7.17 -6.56
CA PRO A 131 5.95 6.99 -6.93
C PRO A 131 6.36 5.53 -7.10
N ASP A 132 7.27 5.28 -8.03
CA ASP A 132 7.96 4.00 -8.17
C ASP A 132 9.32 4.06 -7.47
N ALA A 133 9.40 3.52 -6.25
CA ALA A 133 10.66 3.43 -5.52
C ALA A 133 11.65 2.44 -6.14
N LEU A 134 11.32 1.77 -7.25
CA LEU A 134 12.28 0.98 -8.03
C LEU A 134 12.89 1.76 -9.20
N THR A 135 12.50 3.02 -9.42
CA THR A 135 13.05 3.86 -10.51
C THR A 135 14.58 3.81 -10.62
N PRO A 136 15.37 3.94 -9.53
CA PRO A 136 16.84 3.90 -9.61
C PRO A 136 17.42 2.54 -10.06
N LEU A 137 16.60 1.49 -10.00
CA LEU A 137 16.94 0.13 -10.39
C LEU A 137 16.23 -0.32 -11.68
N GLY A 138 15.62 0.62 -12.42
CA GLY A 138 14.92 0.34 -13.70
C GLY A 138 13.40 0.28 -13.61
N GLY A 139 12.81 0.50 -12.43
CA GLY A 139 11.36 0.47 -12.20
C GLY A 139 10.81 -0.93 -11.89
N TYR A 140 9.48 -1.04 -11.77
CA TYR A 140 8.81 -2.33 -11.56
C TYR A 140 9.12 -3.31 -12.72
N PRO A 141 9.69 -4.50 -12.45
CA PRO A 141 10.19 -5.40 -13.51
C PRO A 141 9.09 -6.25 -14.18
N GLY A 142 7.82 -6.00 -13.88
CA GLY A 142 6.67 -6.75 -14.43
C GLY A 142 6.27 -7.99 -13.63
N ASN A 143 7.01 -8.34 -12.58
CA ASN A 143 6.63 -9.40 -11.64
C ASN A 143 7.02 -9.09 -10.20
N ASP A 144 6.25 -9.63 -9.26
CA ASP A 144 6.36 -9.33 -7.84
C ASP A 144 7.60 -9.92 -7.17
N ASP A 145 8.11 -11.06 -7.66
CA ASP A 145 9.25 -11.74 -7.05
C ASP A 145 10.55 -10.93 -7.27
N GLU A 146 10.80 -10.52 -8.52
CA GLU A 146 11.90 -9.64 -8.87
C GLU A 146 11.70 -8.25 -8.26
N GLY A 147 10.48 -7.72 -8.25
CA GLY A 147 10.16 -6.46 -7.56
C GLY A 147 10.56 -6.49 -6.08
N ARG A 148 10.26 -7.59 -5.37
CA ARG A 148 10.70 -7.79 -3.98
C ARG A 148 12.22 -7.92 -3.84
N ALA A 149 12.89 -8.50 -4.82
CA ALA A 149 14.35 -8.64 -4.83
C ALA A 149 15.04 -7.30 -5.09
N LEU A 150 14.51 -6.48 -6.00
CA LEU A 150 14.99 -5.12 -6.28
C LEU A 150 14.74 -4.19 -5.10
N GLN A 151 13.53 -4.18 -4.53
CA GLN A 151 13.22 -3.28 -3.41
C GLN A 151 14.10 -3.54 -2.18
N ARG A 152 14.52 -4.78 -1.95
CA ARG A 152 15.45 -5.15 -0.87
C ARG A 152 16.84 -4.53 -1.02
N GLN A 153 17.22 -4.11 -2.22
CA GLN A 153 18.51 -3.45 -2.47
C GLN A 153 18.45 -1.94 -2.19
N ARG A 154 17.25 -1.37 -2.03
CA ARG A 154 17.06 0.05 -1.69
C ARG A 154 17.13 0.25 -0.18
N ASP A 155 17.70 1.39 0.22
CA ASP A 155 17.60 1.84 1.60
C ASP A 155 16.18 2.32 1.91
N ARG A 156 15.70 2.00 3.11
CA ARG A 156 14.32 2.26 3.52
C ARG A 156 14.08 3.75 3.78
N ASP A 157 15.06 4.46 4.32
CA ASP A 157 14.95 5.89 4.61
C ASP A 157 15.15 6.74 3.35
N GLU A 158 15.97 6.29 2.40
CA GLU A 158 15.99 6.87 1.05
C GLU A 158 14.63 6.75 0.35
N MET A 159 13.99 5.58 0.43
CA MET A 159 12.63 5.41 -0.11
C MET A 159 11.62 6.30 0.62
N LEU A 160 11.72 6.46 1.94
CA LEU A 160 10.89 7.43 2.67
C LEU A 160 11.11 8.86 2.16
N ALA A 161 12.35 9.25 1.89
CA ALA A 161 12.66 10.55 1.29
C ALA A 161 12.05 10.71 -0.12
N ASP A 162 12.00 9.63 -0.92
CA ASP A 162 11.33 9.62 -2.22
C ASP A 162 9.84 9.96 -2.11
N PHE A 163 9.11 9.36 -1.17
CA PHE A 163 7.68 9.66 -0.97
C PHE A 163 7.44 11.04 -0.32
N MET A 164 8.36 11.51 0.54
CA MET A 164 8.31 12.89 1.07
C MET A 164 8.52 13.93 -0.04
N ALA A 165 9.41 13.66 -0.99
CA ALA A 165 9.60 14.52 -2.16
C ALA A 165 8.37 14.50 -3.09
N ALA A 166 7.62 13.38 -3.15
CA ALA A 166 6.34 13.33 -3.86
C ALA A 166 5.28 14.24 -3.23
N PHE A 167 5.23 14.30 -1.89
CA PHE A 167 4.40 15.27 -1.18
C PHE A 167 4.79 16.71 -1.53
N ASP A 168 6.08 17.04 -1.55
CA ASP A 168 6.54 18.38 -1.93
C ASP A 168 6.22 18.72 -3.39
N TYR A 169 6.32 17.74 -4.30
CA TYR A 169 5.91 17.88 -5.70
C TYR A 169 4.43 18.23 -5.82
N LEU A 170 3.54 17.47 -5.18
CA LEU A 170 2.11 17.80 -5.16
C LEU A 170 1.85 19.17 -4.56
N ARG A 171 2.54 19.53 -3.46
CA ARG A 171 2.33 20.82 -2.80
C ARG A 171 2.72 22.00 -3.68
N ALA A 172 3.68 21.82 -4.58
CA ALA A 172 4.11 22.84 -5.54
C ALA A 172 3.25 22.88 -6.82
N SER A 173 2.35 21.91 -7.03
CA SER A 173 1.50 21.85 -8.21
C SER A 173 0.38 22.89 -8.17
N ASP A 174 0.17 23.58 -9.29
CA ASP A 174 -0.96 24.48 -9.48
C ASP A 174 -2.31 23.76 -9.58
N GLU A 175 -2.30 22.42 -9.65
CA GLU A 175 -3.49 21.57 -9.70
C GLU A 175 -3.86 21.01 -8.32
N CYS A 176 -3.02 21.23 -7.30
CA CYS A 176 -3.23 20.76 -5.93
C CYS A 176 -3.61 21.91 -5.00
N THR A 177 -4.54 21.70 -4.08
CA THR A 177 -4.91 22.70 -3.04
C THR A 177 -3.79 22.93 -2.03
N GLY A 178 -2.82 22.02 -1.97
CA GLY A 178 -1.79 21.95 -0.94
C GLY A 178 -2.22 21.14 0.29
N ASN A 179 -3.50 20.74 0.38
CA ASN A 179 -3.98 19.80 1.38
C ASN A 179 -3.72 18.38 0.90
N ILE A 180 -2.73 17.73 1.50
CA ILE A 180 -2.21 16.45 1.01
C ILE A 180 -2.23 15.42 2.13
N GLY A 181 -2.78 14.25 1.82
CA GLY A 181 -2.71 13.05 2.64
C GLY A 181 -1.78 12.00 2.07
N VAL A 182 -1.58 10.92 2.82
CA VAL A 182 -0.84 9.73 2.36
C VAL A 182 -1.63 8.47 2.72
N VAL A 183 -1.68 7.51 1.80
CA VAL A 183 -2.15 6.15 2.05
C VAL A 183 -1.11 5.17 1.55
N GLY A 184 -0.91 4.07 2.27
CA GLY A 184 0.05 3.06 1.87
C GLY A 184 -0.21 1.70 2.45
N PHE A 185 0.24 0.68 1.74
CA PHE A 185 -0.09 -0.71 1.99
C PHE A 185 1.17 -1.51 2.34
N CYS A 186 1.12 -2.34 3.39
CA CYS A 186 2.27 -3.15 3.83
C CYS A 186 3.49 -2.26 4.15
N PHE A 187 4.54 -2.32 3.34
CA PHE A 187 5.67 -1.38 3.37
C PHE A 187 5.21 0.08 3.35
N GLY A 188 4.24 0.40 2.49
CA GLY A 188 3.66 1.73 2.39
C GLY A 188 2.89 2.17 3.63
N GLY A 189 2.39 1.23 4.45
CA GLY A 189 1.77 1.56 5.72
C GLY A 189 2.82 2.09 6.72
N TRP A 190 4.04 1.54 6.72
CA TRP A 190 5.13 2.13 7.50
C TRP A 190 5.54 3.51 6.96
N ILE A 191 5.64 3.67 5.63
CA ILE A 191 5.94 4.98 5.02
C ILE A 191 4.87 6.00 5.43
N SER A 192 3.60 5.64 5.43
CA SER A 192 2.50 6.52 5.86
C SER A 192 2.64 6.95 7.32
N ASN A 193 2.93 6.01 8.22
CA ASN A 193 3.23 6.31 9.62
C ASN A 193 4.44 7.26 9.76
N MET A 194 5.52 7.00 9.02
CA MET A 194 6.74 7.82 9.09
C MET A 194 6.57 9.19 8.43
N MET A 195 5.77 9.32 7.39
CA MET A 195 5.40 10.61 6.82
C MET A 195 4.59 11.43 7.82
N ALA A 196 3.68 10.82 8.58
CA ALA A 196 2.97 11.52 9.66
C ALA A 196 3.94 12.07 10.74
N VAL A 197 5.04 11.37 11.00
CA VAL A 197 6.12 11.83 11.89
C VAL A 197 6.95 12.95 11.23
N LYS A 198 7.35 12.79 9.97
CA LYS A 198 8.42 13.59 9.33
C LYS A 198 7.94 14.75 8.48
N VAL A 199 6.66 14.83 8.15
CA VAL A 199 6.08 15.87 7.29
C VAL A 199 5.11 16.74 8.10
N PRO A 200 5.55 17.88 8.65
CA PRO A 200 4.71 18.72 9.52
C PRO A 200 3.46 19.29 8.85
N LYS A 201 3.44 19.37 7.51
CA LYS A 201 2.32 19.89 6.73
C LYS A 201 1.37 18.80 6.21
N LEU A 202 1.61 17.53 6.54
CA LEU A 202 0.74 16.44 6.13
C LEU A 202 -0.62 16.55 6.84
N LYS A 203 -1.71 16.39 6.09
CA LYS A 203 -3.06 16.61 6.61
C LYS A 203 -3.75 15.35 7.11
N ALA A 204 -3.34 14.18 6.61
CA ALA A 204 -3.91 12.88 6.97
C ALA A 204 -2.95 11.75 6.59
N ALA A 205 -2.91 10.68 7.39
CA ALA A 205 -2.15 9.48 7.06
C ALA A 205 -2.97 8.20 7.31
N VAL A 206 -2.97 7.31 6.33
CA VAL A 206 -3.78 6.08 6.32
C VAL A 206 -2.89 4.85 6.09
N PRO A 207 -2.28 4.28 7.15
CA PRO A 207 -1.53 3.05 7.05
C PRO A 207 -2.43 1.81 6.98
N PHE A 208 -2.30 1.02 5.92
CA PHE A 208 -2.88 -0.32 5.79
C PHE A 208 -1.85 -1.38 6.17
N TYR A 209 -2.15 -2.15 7.23
CA TYR A 209 -1.38 -3.31 7.72
C TYR A 209 0.14 -3.08 7.65
N GLY A 210 0.57 -1.90 8.11
CA GLY A 210 1.96 -1.46 8.09
C GLY A 210 2.56 -1.39 9.48
N SER A 211 3.87 -1.58 9.57
CA SER A 211 4.60 -1.44 10.83
C SER A 211 4.47 -0.04 11.41
N GLN A 212 4.39 0.03 12.74
CA GLN A 212 4.33 1.24 13.53
C GLN A 212 5.66 2.00 13.47
N PRO A 213 5.67 3.33 13.70
CA PRO A 213 6.92 4.06 13.85
C PRO A 213 7.60 3.68 15.19
N PRO A 214 8.91 3.94 15.34
CA PRO A 214 9.57 3.85 16.64
C PRO A 214 8.83 4.66 17.71
N LEU A 215 8.69 4.12 18.92
CA LEU A 215 7.83 4.68 19.97
C LEU A 215 8.27 6.09 20.41
N GLU A 216 9.57 6.35 20.38
CA GLU A 216 10.19 7.64 20.69
C GLU A 216 9.84 8.74 19.67
N LEU A 217 9.38 8.36 18.47
CA LEU A 217 8.96 9.29 17.43
C LEU A 217 7.46 9.61 17.46
N VAL A 218 6.66 8.89 18.26
CA VAL A 218 5.19 9.06 18.28
C VAL A 218 4.77 10.47 18.70
N SER A 219 5.53 11.12 19.59
CA SER A 219 5.28 12.51 19.99
C SER A 219 5.42 13.51 18.84
N GLN A 220 6.11 13.15 17.76
CA GLN A 220 6.36 13.99 16.58
C GLN A 220 5.30 13.82 15.48
N ILE A 221 4.29 12.96 15.65
CA ILE A 221 3.21 12.82 14.66
C ILE A 221 2.45 14.14 14.49
N ASN A 222 2.30 14.60 13.25
CA ASN A 222 1.72 15.90 12.89
C ASN A 222 0.34 15.78 12.22
N ALA A 223 -0.05 14.58 11.79
CA ALA A 223 -1.30 14.34 11.06
C ALA A 223 -2.22 13.37 11.82
N PRO A 224 -3.54 13.51 11.70
CA PRO A 224 -4.49 12.49 12.14
C PRO A 224 -4.27 11.17 11.38
N LEU A 225 -4.48 10.06 12.09
CA LEU A 225 -4.25 8.72 11.59
C LEU A 225 -5.54 7.92 11.45
N MET A 226 -5.71 7.21 10.33
CA MET A 226 -6.68 6.12 10.20
C MET A 226 -5.95 4.82 9.91
N LEU A 227 -5.92 3.90 10.89
CA LEU A 227 -5.14 2.67 10.81
C LEU A 227 -6.04 1.48 10.50
N HIS A 228 -5.66 0.69 9.48
CA HIS A 228 -6.39 -0.51 9.09
C HIS A 228 -5.54 -1.75 9.35
N TYR A 229 -5.97 -2.60 10.28
CA TYR A 229 -5.28 -3.82 10.69
C TYR A 229 -6.06 -5.06 10.26
N ALA A 230 -5.35 -6.06 9.75
CA ALA A 230 -5.91 -7.37 9.47
C ALA A 230 -5.88 -8.20 10.76
N GLU A 231 -6.98 -8.81 11.20
CA GLU A 231 -7.02 -9.56 12.46
C GLU A 231 -5.99 -10.71 12.51
N LEU A 232 -5.77 -11.38 11.37
CA LEU A 232 -4.84 -12.51 11.26
C LEU A 232 -3.37 -12.09 11.06
N ASP A 233 -3.06 -10.79 10.99
CA ASP A 233 -1.68 -10.29 10.84
C ASP A 233 -0.98 -10.12 12.20
N GLU A 234 -0.65 -11.25 12.83
CA GLU A 234 0.02 -11.26 14.14
C GLU A 234 1.32 -10.43 14.15
N ARG A 235 2.07 -10.47 13.04
CA ARG A 235 3.38 -9.80 12.90
C ARG A 235 3.26 -8.30 13.06
N VAL A 236 2.29 -7.67 12.40
CA VAL A 236 2.06 -6.23 12.53
C VAL A 236 1.30 -5.91 13.81
N ASN A 237 0.33 -6.74 14.21
CA ASN A 237 -0.52 -6.50 15.38
C ASN A 237 0.24 -6.55 16.70
N THR A 238 1.34 -7.31 16.79
CA THR A 238 2.22 -7.37 17.97
C THR A 238 2.67 -5.97 18.43
N GLY A 239 2.87 -5.01 17.52
CA GLY A 239 3.29 -3.64 17.86
C GLY A 239 2.15 -2.69 18.25
N TRP A 240 0.89 -3.10 18.11
CA TRP A 240 -0.26 -2.20 18.25
C TRP A 240 -0.44 -1.66 19.66
N GLU A 241 -0.42 -2.51 20.69
CA GLU A 241 -0.71 -2.10 22.07
C GLU A 241 0.25 -1.00 22.56
N ALA A 242 1.56 -1.19 22.31
CA ALA A 242 2.56 -0.20 22.66
C ALA A 242 2.40 1.11 21.88
N TYR A 243 2.04 1.02 20.59
CA TYR A 243 1.80 2.19 19.76
C TYR A 243 0.56 2.97 20.21
N GLU A 244 -0.56 2.29 20.47
CA GLU A 244 -1.79 2.91 20.94
C GLU A 244 -1.59 3.63 22.28
N LYS A 245 -0.86 2.99 23.21
CA LYS A 245 -0.47 3.63 24.49
C LYS A 245 0.34 4.90 24.26
N ALA A 246 1.27 4.88 23.32
CA ALA A 246 2.08 6.05 22.98
C ALA A 246 1.23 7.15 22.29
N LEU A 247 0.30 6.79 21.39
CA LEU A 247 -0.63 7.72 20.75
C LEU A 247 -1.51 8.43 21.79
N LYS A 248 -2.14 7.66 22.70
CA LYS A 248 -2.95 8.17 23.82
C LYS A 248 -2.12 9.09 24.72
N LYS A 249 -0.92 8.66 25.13
CA LYS A 249 -0.02 9.46 25.99
C LYS A 249 0.34 10.82 25.37
N ASN A 250 0.50 10.88 24.06
CA ASN A 250 0.89 12.09 23.34
C ASN A 250 -0.30 12.85 22.72
N ASN A 251 -1.54 12.50 23.09
CA ASN A 251 -2.77 13.10 22.58
C ASN A 251 -2.82 13.18 21.05
N LYS A 252 -2.35 12.13 20.36
CA LYS A 252 -2.38 12.08 18.89
C LYS A 252 -3.78 11.68 18.41
N PRO A 253 -4.37 12.38 17.43
CA PRO A 253 -5.66 11.99 16.87
C PRO A 253 -5.48 10.74 16.01
N TYR A 254 -6.22 9.68 16.34
CA TYR A 254 -6.23 8.46 15.52
C TYR A 254 -7.56 7.72 15.62
N THR A 255 -7.84 6.88 14.63
CA THR A 255 -8.85 5.84 14.66
C THR A 255 -8.25 4.56 14.09
N ALA A 256 -8.47 3.42 14.74
CA ALA A 256 -7.96 2.13 14.29
C ALA A 256 -9.10 1.12 14.10
N TYR A 257 -9.04 0.37 13.02
CA TYR A 257 -9.98 -0.69 12.68
C TYR A 257 -9.26 -2.01 12.53
N PHE A 258 -9.82 -3.05 13.14
CA PHE A 258 -9.40 -4.44 12.95
C PHE A 258 -10.47 -5.14 12.11
N TYR A 259 -10.05 -5.75 11.00
CA TYR A 259 -10.95 -6.43 10.07
C TYR A 259 -10.97 -7.93 10.38
N PRO A 260 -12.11 -8.48 10.85
CA PRO A 260 -12.18 -9.86 11.30
C PRO A 260 -11.87 -10.86 10.20
N ASN A 261 -11.11 -11.91 10.51
CA ASN A 261 -10.67 -12.95 9.56
C ASN A 261 -9.88 -12.45 8.34
N ALA A 262 -9.52 -11.17 8.29
CA ALA A 262 -8.72 -10.61 7.21
C ALA A 262 -7.24 -10.98 7.39
N ASN A 263 -6.57 -11.29 6.28
CA ASN A 263 -5.13 -11.51 6.21
C ASN A 263 -4.38 -10.23 5.85
N HIS A 264 -3.08 -10.20 6.10
CA HIS A 264 -2.22 -9.14 5.57
C HIS A 264 -2.39 -9.02 4.05
N GLY A 265 -2.56 -7.79 3.55
CA GLY A 265 -2.82 -7.57 2.13
C GLY A 265 -4.28 -7.77 1.70
N PHE A 266 -5.24 -7.78 2.63
CA PHE A 266 -6.67 -8.01 2.31
C PHE A 266 -7.26 -7.03 1.30
N HIS A 267 -6.70 -5.83 1.16
CA HIS A 267 -7.16 -4.85 0.16
C HIS A 267 -6.66 -5.15 -1.25
N ASN A 268 -5.59 -5.96 -1.38
CA ASN A 268 -5.01 -6.28 -2.68
C ASN A 268 -5.83 -7.35 -3.41
N ASP A 269 -6.76 -6.86 -4.24
CA ASP A 269 -7.64 -7.62 -5.14
C ASP A 269 -6.92 -8.49 -6.16
N THR A 270 -5.63 -8.27 -6.43
CA THR A 270 -4.88 -9.12 -7.35
C THR A 270 -4.42 -10.39 -6.67
N THR A 271 -4.54 -10.54 -5.35
CA THR A 271 -4.03 -11.71 -4.63
C THR A 271 -5.13 -12.50 -3.91
N PRO A 272 -4.95 -13.80 -3.65
CA PRO A 272 -5.96 -14.59 -2.92
C PRO A 272 -6.24 -14.17 -1.49
N ARG A 273 -5.40 -13.32 -0.90
CA ARG A 273 -5.64 -12.75 0.43
C ARG A 273 -6.73 -11.69 0.40
N TYR A 274 -7.11 -11.22 -0.78
CA TYR A 274 -8.22 -10.29 -0.98
C TYR A 274 -9.44 -10.72 -0.17
N ASP A 275 -10.00 -9.74 0.52
CA ASP A 275 -11.24 -9.88 1.26
C ASP A 275 -12.14 -8.73 0.85
N GLU A 276 -13.10 -9.00 -0.03
CA GLU A 276 -13.87 -7.95 -0.72
C GLU A 276 -14.62 -7.05 0.26
N GLU A 277 -15.26 -7.63 1.28
CA GLU A 277 -16.02 -6.88 2.29
C GLU A 277 -15.08 -5.97 3.10
N SER A 278 -13.99 -6.52 3.63
CA SER A 278 -13.02 -5.74 4.39
C SER A 278 -12.34 -4.66 3.53
N ALA A 279 -12.00 -4.99 2.29
CA ALA A 279 -11.35 -4.08 1.36
C ALA A 279 -12.25 -2.88 1.01
N LYS A 280 -13.51 -3.14 0.65
CA LYS A 280 -14.49 -2.09 0.33
C LYS A 280 -14.72 -1.18 1.53
N LEU A 281 -14.99 -1.76 2.70
CA LEU A 281 -15.24 -0.98 3.92
C LEU A 281 -14.02 -0.14 4.33
N ALA A 282 -12.81 -0.70 4.24
CA ALA A 282 -11.59 0.04 4.55
C ALA A 282 -11.34 1.18 3.58
N TRP A 283 -11.62 0.97 2.29
CA TRP A 283 -11.47 1.99 1.25
C TRP A 283 -12.51 3.11 1.40
N GLU A 284 -13.77 2.78 1.66
CA GLU A 284 -14.83 3.76 1.94
C GLU A 284 -14.44 4.68 3.09
N ARG A 285 -14.05 4.11 4.25
CA ARG A 285 -13.54 4.86 5.41
C ARG A 285 -12.35 5.75 5.06
N THR A 286 -11.43 5.24 4.22
CA THR A 286 -10.23 5.97 3.79
C THR A 286 -10.59 7.20 2.96
N ILE A 287 -11.51 7.05 2.00
CA ILE A 287 -11.97 8.16 1.16
C ILE A 287 -12.75 9.19 1.98
N GLU A 288 -13.63 8.75 2.89
CA GLU A 288 -14.35 9.66 3.80
C GLU A 288 -13.38 10.45 4.68
N PHE A 289 -12.41 9.77 5.29
CA PHE A 289 -11.38 10.40 6.10
C PHE A 289 -10.58 11.46 5.34
N PHE A 290 -10.22 11.19 4.07
CA PHE A 290 -9.55 12.19 3.25
C PHE A 290 -10.47 13.35 2.86
N LYS A 291 -11.75 13.11 2.56
CA LYS A 291 -12.72 14.18 2.28
C LYS A 291 -12.90 15.10 3.48
N GLU A 292 -12.86 14.56 4.70
CA GLU A 292 -12.97 15.34 5.94
C GLU A 292 -11.70 16.13 6.28
N ASN A 293 -10.51 15.55 6.05
CA ASN A 293 -9.26 16.13 6.53
C ASN A 293 -8.48 16.94 5.48
N LEU A 294 -8.77 16.76 4.18
CA LEU A 294 -8.07 17.45 3.09
C LEU A 294 -8.81 18.73 2.63
N THR A 295 -9.40 19.44 3.57
CA THR A 295 -10.11 20.73 3.39
C THR A 295 -9.24 21.93 3.67
#